data_AF-A0A1G2U262-F1
#
_entry.id   AF-A0A1G2U262-F1
#
_cell.length_a   1.000
_cell.length_b   1.000
_cell.length_c   1.000
_cell.angle_alpha   90.00
_cell.angle_beta   90.00
_cell.angle_gamma   90.00
#
_symmetry.space_group_name_H-M   'P 1'
#
loop_
_entity.id
_entity.type
_entity.pdbx_description
1 polymer ?
#
loop_
_entity_poly.entity_id
_entity_poly.type
_entity_poly.pdbx_seq_one_letter_code
_entity_poly.pdbx_strand_id
1 'polypeptide(L)'
;MLQLPKPEVGLNASCHISAANSLLALVSGLAALRESNFDTTGVARTKFIKVMLDYYPWSQQPPYGTTKEVAAEDLYDNFRNPLSHALGLRTRGNFVINIGRVGVPSSQYLERISNSDTSPGIALTYRDVEFKGEGIKEKTLDVVNFYWGVRQMVSELTSDSQEVTKIENALETHGV
;
A
#
# COMPACT_ATOMS: atom_id res chain seq x y z
N MET A 1 -5.70 14.57 8.47
CA MET A 1 -6.50 13.45 7.96
C MET A 1 -6.50 13.54 6.43
N LEU A 2 -5.92 12.56 5.72
CA LEU A 2 -5.73 12.57 4.25
C LEU A 2 -7.07 12.40 3.51
N GLN A 3 -7.75 13.49 3.17
CA GLN A 3 -8.94 13.47 2.31
C GLN A 3 -8.57 13.86 0.87
N LEU A 4 -8.58 12.88 -0.04
CA LEU A 4 -8.52 13.08 -1.50
C LEU A 4 -9.46 12.08 -2.20
N PRO A 5 -10.08 12.44 -3.33
CA PRO A 5 -9.97 13.71 -4.07
C PRO A 5 -11.00 14.78 -3.67
N LYS A 6 -10.73 16.03 -4.08
CA LYS A 6 -11.62 17.19 -3.93
C LYS A 6 -11.90 17.83 -5.30
N PRO A 7 -12.83 17.28 -6.10
CA PRO A 7 -13.14 17.78 -7.44
C PRO A 7 -13.56 19.25 -7.46
N GLU A 8 -14.17 19.73 -6.38
CA GLU A 8 -14.60 21.12 -6.18
C GLU A 8 -13.47 22.15 -6.19
N VAL A 9 -12.21 21.71 -6.00
CA VAL A 9 -11.01 22.56 -6.14
C VAL A 9 -10.11 22.12 -7.30
N GLY A 10 -10.65 21.38 -8.28
CA GLY A 10 -9.91 20.96 -9.48
C GLY A 10 -8.97 19.77 -9.28
N LEU A 11 -9.03 19.08 -8.14
CA LEU A 11 -8.25 17.86 -7.88
C LEU A 11 -8.96 16.64 -8.47
N ASN A 12 -8.84 16.45 -9.78
CA ASN A 12 -9.44 15.35 -10.53
C ASN A 12 -8.59 14.06 -10.47
N ALA A 13 -9.06 12.96 -11.06
CA ALA A 13 -8.58 11.56 -10.92
C ALA A 13 -7.07 11.28 -11.09
N SER A 14 -6.25 12.25 -11.49
CA SER A 14 -4.78 12.22 -11.43
C SER A 14 -4.20 12.07 -10.01
N CYS A 15 -5.02 12.12 -8.95
CA CYS A 15 -4.58 11.93 -7.56
C CYS A 15 -4.33 10.47 -7.16
N HIS A 16 -4.64 9.45 -7.97
CA HIS A 16 -4.52 8.04 -7.53
C HIS A 16 -3.07 7.61 -7.39
N ILE A 17 -2.20 8.05 -8.29
CA ILE A 17 -0.75 7.84 -8.20
C ILE A 17 -0.20 8.55 -6.97
N SER A 18 -0.61 9.81 -6.72
CA SER A 18 -0.19 10.56 -5.54
C SER A 18 -0.68 9.91 -4.24
N ALA A 19 -1.92 9.41 -4.21
CA ALA A 19 -2.49 8.72 -3.06
C ALA A 19 -1.79 7.38 -2.82
N ALA A 20 -1.61 6.56 -3.85
CA ALA A 20 -0.85 5.31 -3.78
C ALA A 20 0.58 5.57 -3.28
N ASN A 21 1.28 6.55 -3.85
CA ASN A 21 2.62 6.94 -3.40
C ASN A 21 2.63 7.42 -1.95
N SER A 22 1.64 8.21 -1.53
CA SER A 22 1.55 8.68 -0.14
C SER A 22 1.31 7.53 0.84
N LEU A 23 0.46 6.56 0.46
CA LEU A 23 0.21 5.36 1.26
C LEU A 23 1.43 4.45 1.33
N LEU A 24 2.12 4.22 0.21
CA LEU A 24 3.36 3.45 0.16
C LEU A 24 4.49 4.12 0.94
N ALA A 25 4.56 5.45 0.90
CA ALA A 25 5.49 6.23 1.72
C ALA A 25 5.16 6.10 3.21
N LEU A 26 3.89 6.14 3.59
CA LEU A 26 3.44 5.91 4.96
C LEU A 26 3.85 4.51 5.45
N VAL A 27 3.57 3.46 4.67
CA VAL A 27 4.00 2.09 5.02
C VAL A 27 5.52 2.01 5.14
N SER A 28 6.26 2.66 4.25
CA SER A 28 7.73 2.73 4.34
C SER A 28 8.21 3.42 5.63
N GLY A 29 7.52 4.48 6.06
CA GLY A 29 7.81 5.19 7.30
C GLY A 29 7.54 4.32 8.53
N LEU A 30 6.40 3.62 8.57
CA LEU A 30 6.07 2.68 9.64
C LEU A 30 7.09 1.55 9.74
N ALA A 31 7.49 0.99 8.60
CA ALA A 31 8.53 -0.02 8.53
C ALA A 31 9.90 0.48 9.01
N ALA A 32 10.24 1.74 8.75
CA ALA A 32 11.48 2.35 9.24
C ALA A 32 11.43 2.57 10.76
N LEU A 33 10.30 3.04 11.30
CA LEU A 33 10.12 3.29 12.73
C LEU A 33 10.21 2.00 13.55
N ARG A 34 9.55 0.93 13.11
CA ARG A 34 9.53 -0.36 13.84
C ARG A 34 10.88 -1.05 13.85
N GLU A 35 11.61 -0.97 12.75
CA GLU A 35 12.82 -1.76 12.51
C GLU A 35 14.08 -0.88 12.64
N SER A 36 14.05 0.12 13.53
CA SER A 36 15.09 1.14 13.72
C SER A 36 16.47 0.60 14.13
N ASN A 37 16.57 -0.67 14.54
CA ASN A 37 17.83 -1.34 14.82
C ASN A 37 18.62 -1.62 13.51
N PHE A 38 19.57 -0.74 13.24
CA PHE A 38 20.68 -0.74 12.27
C PHE A 38 21.01 -2.03 11.50
N ASP A 39 20.71 -2.03 10.20
CA ASP A 39 21.70 -2.31 9.14
C ASP A 39 21.23 -1.66 7.82
N THR A 40 22.15 -1.09 7.04
CA THR A 40 21.83 0.01 6.08
C THR A 40 21.83 -0.38 4.60
N THR A 41 21.99 -1.65 4.25
CA THR A 41 21.96 -2.08 2.84
C THR A 41 21.13 -3.34 2.65
N GLY A 42 20.03 -3.24 1.91
CA GLY A 42 19.12 -4.36 1.59
C GLY A 42 17.89 -4.51 2.49
N VAL A 43 17.86 -3.84 3.65
CA VAL A 43 16.84 -4.08 4.68
C VAL A 43 15.52 -3.34 4.42
N ALA A 44 15.51 -2.21 3.70
CA ALA A 44 14.28 -1.43 3.48
C ALA A 44 13.15 -2.22 2.81
N ARG A 45 13.49 -3.09 1.84
CA ARG A 45 12.55 -4.03 1.22
C ARG A 45 12.00 -5.02 2.24
N THR A 46 12.90 -5.66 2.97
CA THR A 46 12.56 -6.66 3.99
C THR A 46 11.68 -6.08 5.08
N LYS A 47 12.00 -4.88 5.59
CA LYS A 47 11.23 -4.15 6.61
C LYS A 47 9.82 -3.84 6.12
N PHE A 48 9.71 -3.33 4.89
CA PHE A 48 8.41 -3.03 4.28
C PHE A 48 7.56 -4.29 4.14
N ILE A 49 8.13 -5.35 3.54
CA ILE A 49 7.42 -6.62 3.35
C ILE A 49 7.01 -7.21 4.71
N LYS A 50 7.90 -7.19 5.69
CA LYS A 50 7.64 -7.69 7.03
C LYS A 50 6.46 -6.96 7.68
N VAL A 51 6.45 -5.63 7.69
CA VAL A 51 5.32 -4.86 8.24
C VAL A 51 4.03 -5.15 7.50
N MET A 52 4.07 -5.26 6.17
CA MET A 52 2.90 -5.64 5.39
C MET A 52 2.40 -7.04 5.75
N LEU A 53 3.29 -8.03 5.90
CA LEU A 53 2.90 -9.41 6.24
C LEU A 53 2.37 -9.56 7.67
N ASP A 54 2.91 -8.76 8.60
CA ASP A 54 2.59 -8.81 10.02
C ASP A 54 1.25 -8.09 10.33
N TYR A 55 0.96 -6.96 9.68
CA TYR A 55 -0.15 -6.06 10.08
C TYR A 55 -1.14 -5.67 8.98
N TYR A 56 -0.84 -5.93 7.71
CA TYR A 56 -1.85 -5.66 6.69
C TYR A 56 -2.94 -6.73 6.77
N PRO A 57 -4.24 -6.37 6.69
CA PRO A 57 -5.36 -7.28 6.95
C PRO A 57 -5.61 -8.24 5.78
N TRP A 58 -4.62 -9.05 5.41
CA TRP A 58 -4.68 -9.98 4.27
C TRP A 58 -5.81 -11.01 4.41
N SER A 59 -6.11 -11.45 5.63
CA SER A 59 -7.21 -12.39 5.92
C SER A 59 -8.59 -11.82 5.60
N GLN A 60 -8.72 -10.50 5.52
CA GLN A 60 -9.95 -9.79 5.19
C GLN A 60 -10.03 -9.39 3.71
N GLN A 61 -9.00 -9.70 2.93
CA GLN A 61 -9.04 -9.56 1.47
C GLN A 61 -9.85 -10.71 0.85
N PRO A 62 -10.46 -10.49 -0.32
CA PRO A 62 -11.11 -11.58 -1.03
C PRO A 62 -10.15 -12.76 -1.28
N PRO A 63 -10.59 -14.02 -1.15
CA PRO A 63 -9.71 -15.19 -1.13
C PRO A 63 -9.15 -15.58 -2.50
N TYR A 64 -9.67 -14.98 -3.58
CA TYR A 64 -9.21 -15.20 -4.95
C TYR A 64 -8.15 -14.16 -5.29
N GLY A 65 -6.93 -14.55 -5.66
CA GLY A 65 -5.86 -13.60 -5.97
C GLY A 65 -4.48 -14.22 -5.89
N THR A 66 -3.46 -13.37 -5.76
CA THR A 66 -2.08 -13.81 -5.48
C THR A 66 -1.88 -14.03 -3.98
N THR A 67 -0.73 -14.61 -3.58
CA THR A 67 -0.40 -14.75 -2.16
C THR A 67 -0.02 -13.42 -1.54
N LYS A 68 -0.18 -13.28 -0.21
CA LYS A 68 0.18 -12.05 0.52
C LYS A 68 1.67 -11.71 0.39
N GLU A 69 2.53 -12.72 0.29
CA GLU A 69 3.97 -12.56 0.07
C GLU A 69 4.23 -11.90 -1.28
N VAL A 70 3.67 -12.46 -2.36
CA VAL A 70 3.82 -11.90 -3.71
C VAL A 70 3.23 -10.49 -3.79
N ALA A 71 2.06 -10.26 -3.18
CA ALA A 71 1.45 -8.93 -3.14
C ALA A 71 2.33 -7.90 -2.41
N ALA A 72 2.88 -8.24 -1.24
CA ALA A 72 3.77 -7.36 -0.49
C ALA A 72 5.07 -7.05 -1.24
N GLU A 73 5.65 -8.05 -1.91
CA GLU A 73 6.81 -7.88 -2.77
C GLU A 73 6.52 -6.94 -3.95
N ASP A 74 5.43 -7.17 -4.66
CA ASP A 74 5.02 -6.35 -5.81
C ASP A 74 4.70 -4.90 -5.39
N LEU A 75 4.04 -4.69 -4.25
CA LEU A 75 3.80 -3.35 -3.70
C LEU A 75 5.11 -2.58 -3.48
N TYR A 76 6.16 -3.26 -3.00
CA TYR A 76 7.46 -2.62 -2.82
C TYR A 76 8.22 -2.42 -4.13
N ASP A 77 8.34 -3.48 -4.94
CA ASP A 77 9.23 -3.50 -6.10
C ASP A 77 8.65 -2.72 -7.30
N ASN A 78 7.33 -2.75 -7.45
CA ASN A 78 6.63 -2.26 -8.62
C ASN A 78 5.86 -0.95 -8.36
N PHE A 79 5.20 -0.82 -7.21
CA PHE A 79 4.36 0.36 -6.95
C PHE A 79 5.04 1.49 -6.18
N ARG A 80 6.14 1.25 -5.44
CA ARG A 80 6.85 2.29 -4.66
C ARG A 80 7.54 3.35 -5.52
N ASN A 81 7.83 3.03 -6.78
CA ASN A 81 8.33 3.98 -7.77
C ASN A 81 7.68 3.72 -9.14
N PRO A 82 6.40 4.09 -9.30
CA PRO A 82 5.64 3.75 -10.49
C PRO A 82 6.20 4.45 -11.75
N LEU A 83 6.87 5.60 -11.58
CA LEU A 83 7.54 6.32 -12.68
C LEU A 83 8.74 5.56 -13.24
N SER A 84 9.50 4.82 -12.42
CA SER A 84 10.62 4.03 -12.93
C SER A 84 10.20 2.89 -13.86
N HIS A 85 8.98 2.38 -13.68
CA HIS A 85 8.42 1.33 -14.53
C HIS A 85 7.65 1.90 -15.72
N ALA A 86 6.87 2.98 -15.52
CA ALA A 86 6.16 3.67 -16.61
C ALA A 86 7.10 4.32 -17.63
N LEU A 87 8.32 4.69 -17.22
CA LEU A 87 9.38 5.21 -18.10
C LEU A 87 10.31 4.11 -18.67
N GLY A 88 10.04 2.83 -18.40
CA GLY A 88 10.83 1.71 -18.93
C GLY A 88 12.25 1.58 -18.34
N LEU A 89 12.55 2.20 -17.20
CA LEU A 89 13.88 2.21 -16.57
C LEU A 89 14.15 0.96 -15.70
N ARG A 90 13.12 0.16 -15.40
CA ARG A 90 13.23 -1.17 -14.78
C ARG A 90 12.52 -2.23 -15.63
N THR A 91 13.25 -2.87 -16.52
CA THR A 91 12.78 -4.05 -17.27
C THR A 91 13.00 -5.32 -16.44
N ARG A 92 12.13 -5.61 -15.46
CA ARG A 92 12.05 -6.94 -14.84
C ARG A 92 10.85 -7.72 -15.38
N GLY A 93 10.73 -7.85 -16.70
CA GLY A 93 9.72 -8.69 -17.36
C GLY A 93 8.73 -7.91 -18.23
N ASN A 94 7.94 -8.64 -19.03
CA ASN A 94 6.89 -8.10 -19.90
C ASN A 94 5.60 -7.89 -19.09
N PHE A 95 5.53 -6.84 -18.27
CA PHE A 95 4.30 -6.51 -17.57
C PHE A 95 4.00 -5.01 -17.54
N VAL A 96 2.70 -4.69 -17.50
CA VAL A 96 2.17 -3.32 -17.38
C VAL A 96 1.73 -3.10 -15.94
N ILE A 97 2.15 -1.99 -15.34
CA ILE A 97 1.68 -1.57 -14.01
C ILE A 97 0.49 -0.64 -14.18
N ASN A 98 -0.63 -0.99 -13.56
CA ASN A 98 -1.83 -0.18 -13.51
C ASN A 98 -2.12 0.24 -12.06
N ILE A 99 -2.24 1.54 -11.83
CA ILE A 99 -2.76 2.05 -10.55
C ILE A 99 -4.23 2.37 -10.81
N GLY A 100 -5.06 1.38 -10.52
CA GLY A 100 -6.48 1.42 -10.82
C GLY A 100 -7.28 2.08 -9.71
N ARG A 101 -8.38 2.71 -10.12
CA ARG A 101 -9.49 3.01 -9.23
C ARG A 101 -10.80 2.75 -9.97
N VAL A 102 -11.74 2.11 -9.30
CA VAL A 102 -13.12 2.03 -9.79
C VAL A 102 -13.82 3.36 -9.47
N GLY A 103 -13.65 4.37 -10.32
CA GLY A 103 -14.36 5.66 -10.26
C GLY A 103 -13.85 6.66 -9.21
N VAL A 104 -14.49 7.84 -9.16
CA VAL A 104 -14.27 8.85 -8.10
C VAL A 104 -15.34 8.64 -7.02
N PRO A 105 -15.00 8.09 -5.84
CA PRO A 105 -15.94 7.91 -4.75
C PRO A 105 -16.31 9.26 -4.14
N SER A 106 -17.56 9.38 -3.74
CA SER A 106 -18.05 10.51 -2.96
C SER A 106 -17.36 10.58 -1.60
N SER A 107 -17.31 11.76 -1.01
CA SER A 107 -16.79 11.97 0.35
C SER A 107 -17.50 11.08 1.38
N GLN A 108 -18.81 10.86 1.19
CA GLN A 108 -19.61 9.93 2.00
C GLN A 108 -19.18 8.48 1.84
N TYR A 109 -18.78 8.05 0.63
CA TYR A 109 -18.21 6.72 0.44
C TYR A 109 -16.85 6.61 1.15
N LEU A 110 -15.98 7.61 1.03
CA LEU A 110 -14.69 7.64 1.73
C LEU A 110 -14.84 7.59 3.25
N GLU A 111 -15.82 8.30 3.81
CA GLU A 111 -16.12 8.26 5.25
C GLU A 111 -16.65 6.89 5.68
N ARG A 112 -17.54 6.29 4.88
CA ARG A 112 -18.05 4.93 5.15
C ARG A 112 -16.95 3.89 5.15
N ILE A 113 -16.05 3.90 4.16
CA ILE A 113 -14.92 2.94 4.15
C ILE A 113 -13.95 3.23 5.29
N SER A 114 -13.77 4.51 5.66
CA SER A 114 -12.90 4.90 6.78
C SER A 114 -13.45 4.45 8.13
N ASN A 115 -14.72 4.09 8.23
CA ASN A 115 -15.33 3.60 9.47
C ASN A 115 -15.77 2.13 9.36
N SER A 116 -15.40 1.45 8.28
CA SER A 116 -15.79 0.06 8.06
C SER A 116 -14.75 -0.90 8.63
N ASP A 117 -15.23 -1.86 9.40
CA ASP A 117 -14.43 -2.99 9.89
C ASP A 117 -14.22 -4.07 8.81
N THR A 118 -14.80 -3.89 7.61
CA THR A 118 -14.75 -4.85 6.51
C THR A 118 -14.24 -4.19 5.23
N SER A 119 -13.53 -4.95 4.39
CA SER A 119 -13.01 -4.47 3.11
C SER A 119 -14.11 -3.83 2.24
N PRO A 120 -13.86 -2.66 1.62
CA PRO A 120 -14.90 -1.86 0.97
C PRO A 120 -15.39 -2.39 -0.39
N GLY A 121 -14.99 -3.59 -0.82
CA GLY A 121 -15.48 -4.18 -2.05
C GLY A 121 -15.04 -5.62 -2.32
N ILE A 122 -15.50 -6.11 -3.48
CA ILE A 122 -15.18 -7.41 -4.09
C ILE A 122 -13.79 -7.38 -4.77
N ALA A 123 -13.23 -6.18 -4.98
CA ALA A 123 -11.93 -6.04 -5.62
C ALA A 123 -10.79 -6.41 -4.66
N LEU A 124 -9.73 -6.98 -5.20
CA LEU A 124 -8.49 -7.20 -4.46
C LEU A 124 -7.74 -5.89 -4.31
N THR A 125 -7.04 -5.69 -3.18
CA THR A 125 -6.02 -4.64 -3.05
C THR A 125 -5.02 -4.73 -4.20
N TYR A 126 -4.57 -5.95 -4.52
CA TYR A 126 -3.61 -6.20 -5.57
C TYR A 126 -4.07 -7.35 -6.46
N ARG A 127 -3.97 -7.17 -7.77
CA ARG A 127 -4.33 -8.17 -8.77
C ARG A 127 -3.22 -8.30 -9.81
N ASP A 128 -2.85 -9.53 -10.12
CA ASP A 128 -1.99 -9.87 -11.26
C ASP A 128 -2.85 -10.62 -12.29
N VAL A 129 -2.94 -10.10 -13.52
CA VAL A 129 -3.74 -10.68 -14.61
C VAL A 129 -2.82 -10.97 -15.79
N GLU A 130 -2.81 -12.21 -16.26
CA GLU A 130 -2.15 -12.55 -17.52
C GLU A 130 -3.14 -12.44 -18.69
N PHE A 131 -2.84 -11.60 -19.67
CA PHE A 131 -3.64 -11.53 -20.89
C PHE A 131 -3.33 -12.74 -21.77
N LYS A 132 -4.35 -13.58 -22.02
CA LYS A 132 -4.22 -14.79 -22.84
C LYS A 132 -3.70 -14.43 -24.24
N GLY A 133 -2.49 -14.89 -24.57
CA GLY A 133 -1.95 -14.91 -25.93
C GLY A 133 -0.71 -14.05 -26.18
N GLU A 134 -0.36 -13.11 -25.29
CA GLU A 134 0.75 -12.16 -25.54
C GLU A 134 1.87 -12.24 -24.50
N GLY A 135 1.72 -13.05 -23.44
CA GLY A 135 2.69 -13.15 -22.35
C GLY A 135 2.85 -11.86 -21.53
N ILE A 136 1.97 -10.87 -21.75
CA ILE A 136 1.92 -9.61 -21.01
C ILE A 136 1.08 -9.82 -19.74
N LYS A 137 1.68 -9.52 -18.60
CA LYS A 137 0.99 -9.52 -17.30
C LYS A 137 0.62 -8.08 -16.92
N GLU A 138 -0.55 -7.87 -16.34
CA GLU A 138 -0.98 -6.60 -15.78
C GLU A 138 -1.06 -6.70 -14.26
N LYS A 139 -0.29 -5.84 -13.60
CA LYS A 139 -0.26 -5.71 -12.15
C LYS A 139 -1.09 -4.49 -11.76
N THR A 140 -2.22 -4.71 -11.10
CA THR A 140 -3.17 -3.66 -10.70
C THR A 140 -3.18 -3.45 -9.19
N LEU A 141 -3.02 -2.20 -8.74
CA LEU A 141 -3.26 -1.77 -7.36
C LEU A 141 -4.57 -1.01 -7.26
N ASP A 142 -5.51 -1.50 -6.44
CA ASP A 142 -6.73 -0.77 -6.08
C ASP A 142 -6.46 0.17 -4.90
N VAL A 143 -6.47 1.48 -5.18
CA VAL A 143 -6.10 2.49 -4.18
C VAL A 143 -7.10 2.60 -3.03
N VAL A 144 -8.39 2.27 -3.25
CA VAL A 144 -9.43 2.36 -2.22
C VAL A 144 -9.29 1.22 -1.22
N ASN A 145 -9.10 -0.01 -1.71
CA ASN A 145 -8.82 -1.16 -0.86
C ASN A 145 -7.48 -1.02 -0.15
N PHE A 146 -6.46 -0.49 -0.85
CA PHE A 146 -5.16 -0.24 -0.25
C PHE A 146 -5.24 0.80 0.88
N TYR A 147 -5.98 1.89 0.68
CA TYR A 147 -6.24 2.88 1.73
C TYR A 147 -6.88 2.25 2.97
N TRP A 148 -7.96 1.47 2.77
CA TRP A 148 -8.64 0.80 3.87
C TRP A 148 -7.70 -0.15 4.63
N GLY A 149 -6.92 -0.96 3.92
CA GLY A 149 -6.00 -1.91 4.54
C GLY A 149 -4.85 -1.22 5.29
N VAL A 150 -4.29 -0.13 4.74
CA VAL A 150 -3.28 0.69 5.43
C VAL A 150 -3.85 1.33 6.70
N ARG A 151 -5.11 1.76 6.69
CA ARG A 151 -5.77 2.26 7.91
C ARG A 151 -5.87 1.18 8.99
N GLN A 152 -6.34 -0.03 8.63
CA GLN A 152 -6.42 -1.13 9.59
C GLN A 152 -5.04 -1.48 10.14
N MET A 153 -4.03 -1.54 9.27
CA MET A 153 -2.63 -1.75 9.64
C MET A 153 -2.14 -0.71 10.68
N VAL A 154 -2.42 0.58 10.47
CA VAL A 154 -2.09 1.63 11.44
C VAL A 154 -2.85 1.44 12.76
N SER A 155 -4.13 1.08 12.69
CA SER A 155 -4.96 0.84 13.87
C SER A 155 -4.43 -0.34 14.70
N GLU A 156 -4.07 -1.45 14.05
CA GLU A 156 -3.50 -2.62 14.70
C GLU A 156 -2.15 -2.29 15.34
N LEU A 157 -1.26 -1.63 14.59
CA LEU A 157 0.07 -1.26 15.07
C LEU A 157 0.02 -0.28 16.26
N THR A 158 -0.93 0.66 16.26
CA THR A 158 -1.09 1.63 17.36
C THR A 158 -1.88 1.08 18.55
N SER A 159 -2.61 -0.03 18.37
CA SER A 159 -3.30 -0.73 19.46
C SER A 159 -2.38 -1.72 20.19
N ASP A 160 -1.27 -2.13 19.57
CA ASP A 160 -0.25 -2.98 20.21
C ASP A 160 0.67 -2.16 21.11
N SER A 161 0.34 -2.14 22.41
CA SER A 161 1.12 -1.43 23.44
C SER A 161 2.61 -1.78 23.48
N GLN A 162 2.99 -3.00 23.11
CA GLN A 162 4.40 -3.40 23.08
C GLN A 162 5.13 -2.75 21.90
N GLU A 163 4.48 -2.70 20.74
CA GLU A 163 5.03 -2.05 19.55
C GLU A 163 5.11 -0.53 19.72
N VAL A 164 4.08 0.09 20.31
CA VAL A 164 4.11 1.52 20.65
C VAL A 164 5.29 1.84 21.57
N THR A 165 5.48 1.05 22.64
CA THR A 165 6.60 1.23 23.58
C THR A 165 7.97 1.06 22.87
N LYS A 166 8.10 0.08 21.95
CA LYS A 166 9.32 -0.10 21.16
C LYS A 166 9.63 1.11 20.27
N ILE A 167 8.60 1.66 19.62
CA ILE A 167 8.74 2.84 18.75
C ILE A 167 9.11 4.07 19.59
N GLU A 168 8.45 4.29 20.73
CA GLU A 168 8.76 5.38 21.66
C GLU A 168 10.22 5.30 22.15
N ASN A 169 10.67 4.13 22.61
CA ASN A 169 12.05 3.91 23.02
C ASN A 169 13.05 4.16 21.88
N ALA A 170 12.71 3.76 20.65
CA ALA A 170 13.56 4.02 19.48
C ALA A 170 13.66 5.51 19.15
N LEU A 171 12.58 6.28 19.33
CA LEU A 171 12.57 7.73 19.14
C LEU A 171 13.42 8.44 20.19
N GLU A 172 13.30 8.04 21.47
CA GLU A 172 14.12 8.59 22.56
C GLU A 172 15.62 8.29 22.38
N THR A 173 15.95 7.10 21.89
CA THR A 173 17.34 6.67 21.68
C THR A 173 18.02 7.37 20.49
N HIS A 174 17.24 7.81 19.50
CA HIS A 174 17.77 8.37 18.25
C HIS A 174 17.54 9.88 18.06
N GLY A 175 16.93 10.56 19.02
CA GLY A 175 16.89 12.02 19.09
C GLY A 175 16.28 12.66 17.85
N VAL A 176 15.01 12.35 17.57
CA VAL A 176 14.18 13.13 16.64
C VAL A 176 13.45 14.22 17.41
#